data_AF-A0A924TCN1-F1
#
_entry.id   AF-A0A924TCN1-F1
#
_cell.length_a   1.000
_cell.length_b   1.000
_cell.length_c   1.000
_cell.angle_alpha   90.00
_cell.angle_beta   90.00
_cell.angle_gamma   90.00
#
_symmetry.space_group_name_H-M   'P 1'
#
loop_
_entity.id
_entity.type
_entity.pdbx_description
1 polymer ?
#
loop_
_entity_poly.entity_id
_entity_poly.type
_entity_poly.pdbx_seq_one_letter_code
_entity_poly.pdbx_strand_id
1 'polypeptide(L)'
;MNELLSVLKRCGLEPAEYVGGSLRVRSPIDGACLAELHETPASQMNEVIARSHSAFLQWRNVPAPMRGELVRLWGEELRKFKPDIGYVVSIEVGKILEEGLGEVQEAIDICEFALG
;
A
#
# COMPACT_ATOMS: atom_id res chain seq x y z
N MET A 1 2.88 9.76 16.29
CA MET A 1 1.67 10.34 15.66
C MET A 1 2.01 11.42 14.64
N ASN A 2 2.74 12.49 15.00
CA ASN A 2 3.13 13.54 14.02
C ASN A 2 3.95 13.01 12.84
N GLU A 3 4.88 12.08 13.09
CA GLU A 3 5.67 11.46 12.01
C GLU A 3 4.78 10.66 11.04
N LEU A 4 3.88 9.80 11.56
CA LEU A 4 2.93 9.04 10.74
C LEU A 4 2.09 9.95 9.84
N LEU A 5 1.53 11.04 10.35
CA LEU A 5 0.75 11.98 9.53
C LEU A 5 1.60 12.58 8.40
N SER A 6 2.87 12.88 8.69
CA SER A 6 3.80 13.38 7.67
C SER A 6 4.10 12.32 6.60
N VAL A 7 4.25 11.06 7.00
CA VAL A 7 4.45 9.91 6.12
C VAL A 7 3.25 9.69 5.21
N LEU A 8 2.04 9.61 5.77
CA LEU A 8 0.80 9.43 4.99
C LEU A 8 0.63 10.54 3.95
N LYS A 9 0.91 11.80 4.34
CA LYS A 9 0.88 12.93 3.40
C LYS A 9 1.95 12.82 2.31
N ARG A 10 3.17 12.38 2.62
CA ARG A 10 4.22 12.16 1.61
C ARG A 10 3.82 11.07 0.62
N CYS A 11 3.12 10.03 1.08
CA CYS A 11 2.54 8.97 0.26
C CYS A 11 1.28 9.40 -0.52
N GLY A 12 0.84 10.66 -0.40
CA GLY A 12 -0.28 11.21 -1.15
C GLY A 12 -1.67 10.90 -0.57
N LEU A 13 -1.74 10.46 0.68
CA LEU A 13 -3.01 10.19 1.37
C LEU A 13 -3.57 11.46 2.00
N GLU A 14 -4.86 11.69 1.76
CA GLU A 14 -5.63 12.78 2.33
C GLU A 14 -6.26 12.37 3.68
N PRO A 15 -6.51 13.31 4.61
CA PRO A 15 -7.07 13.00 5.93
C PRO A 15 -8.33 12.14 5.89
N ALA A 16 -9.22 12.37 4.93
CA ALA A 16 -10.46 11.61 4.77
C ALA A 16 -10.25 10.11 4.51
N GLU A 17 -9.04 9.70 4.11
CA GLU A 17 -8.70 8.29 3.89
C GLU A 17 -8.28 7.57 5.18
N TYR A 18 -7.91 8.31 6.23
CA TYR A 18 -7.41 7.73 7.49
C TYR A 18 -8.04 8.27 8.78
N VAL A 19 -9.09 9.10 8.68
CA VAL A 19 -9.86 9.62 9.83
C VAL A 19 -11.36 9.43 9.63
N GLY A 20 -12.10 9.28 10.74
CA GLY A 20 -13.56 9.34 10.75
C GLY A 20 -14.29 8.04 10.43
N GLY A 21 -13.56 6.95 10.16
CA GLY A 21 -14.13 5.63 9.95
C GLY A 21 -14.36 4.80 11.22
N SER A 22 -14.99 3.64 11.06
CA SER A 22 -15.29 2.71 12.17
C SER A 22 -14.13 1.77 12.51
N LEU A 23 -13.24 1.50 11.56
CA LEU A 23 -12.15 0.54 11.74
C LEU A 23 -10.95 1.23 12.38
N ARG A 24 -10.69 0.91 13.64
CA ARG A 24 -9.54 1.42 14.38
C ARG A 24 -8.29 0.60 14.08
N VAL A 25 -7.29 1.25 13.51
CA VAL A 25 -5.95 0.71 13.33
C VAL A 25 -5.12 1.04 14.57
N ARG A 26 -4.47 0.05 15.17
CA ARG A 26 -3.70 0.22 16.41
C ARG A 26 -2.29 -0.29 16.25
N SER A 27 -1.34 0.39 16.89
CA SER A 27 0.02 -0.11 17.00
C SER A 27 0.11 -1.20 18.07
N PRO A 28 0.73 -2.36 17.79
CA PRO A 28 1.05 -3.35 18.82
C PRO A 28 2.22 -2.91 19.73
N ILE A 29 2.96 -1.86 19.37
CA ILE A 29 4.10 -1.35 20.14
C ILE A 29 3.64 -0.76 21.48
N ASP A 30 2.59 0.05 21.46
CA ASP A 30 2.11 0.82 22.61
C ASP A 30 0.57 0.88 22.74
N GLY A 31 -0.17 0.25 21.82
CA GLY A 31 -1.64 0.26 21.78
C GLY A 31 -2.26 1.54 21.19
N ALA A 32 -1.44 2.50 20.74
CA ALA A 32 -1.92 3.77 20.19
C ALA A 32 -2.81 3.56 18.97
N CYS A 33 -3.88 4.35 18.86
CA CYS A 33 -4.71 4.38 17.66
C CYS A 33 -3.99 5.19 16.58
N LEU A 34 -3.66 4.54 15.46
CA LEU A 34 -2.92 5.13 14.34
C LEU A 34 -3.85 5.83 13.34
N ALA A 35 -4.99 5.21 13.05
CA ALA A 35 -5.98 5.69 12.09
C ALA A 35 -7.39 5.15 12.40
N GLU A 36 -8.41 5.80 11.85
CA GLU A 36 -9.81 5.35 11.86
C GLU A 36 -10.32 5.27 10.41
N LEU A 37 -10.31 4.06 9.84
CA LEU A 37 -10.55 3.82 8.41
C LEU A 37 -12.02 3.54 8.10
N HIS A 38 -12.49 4.03 6.96
CA HIS A 38 -13.79 3.67 6.42
C HIS A 38 -13.71 2.29 5.76
N GLU A 39 -14.59 1.38 6.19
CA GLU A 39 -14.67 0.04 5.61
C GLU A 39 -15.53 0.08 4.35
N THR A 40 -15.09 -0.61 3.30
CA THR A 40 -15.92 -0.84 2.11
C THR A 40 -17.07 -1.79 2.51
N PRO A 41 -18.34 -1.38 2.38
CA PRO A 41 -19.47 -2.24 2.74
C PRO A 41 -19.53 -3.49 1.88
N ALA A 42 -19.83 -4.65 2.48
CA ALA A 42 -19.94 -5.92 1.75
C ALA A 42 -20.89 -5.86 0.53
N SER A 43 -21.93 -5.02 0.60
CA SER A 43 -22.86 -4.78 -0.52
C SER A 43 -22.21 -4.15 -1.76
N GLN A 44 -21.09 -3.42 -1.59
CA GLN A 44 -20.34 -2.79 -2.69
C GLN A 44 -19.29 -3.72 -3.30
N MET A 45 -18.99 -4.86 -2.68
CA MET A 45 -17.87 -5.72 -3.10
C MET A 45 -18.09 -6.33 -4.48
N ASN A 46 -19.33 -6.65 -4.84
CA ASN A 46 -19.66 -7.11 -6.20
C ASN A 46 -19.30 -6.08 -7.27
N GLU A 47 -19.47 -4.79 -6.99
CA GLU A 47 -19.10 -3.71 -7.91
C GLU A 47 -17.59 -3.56 -8.04
N VAL A 48 -16.85 -3.63 -6.92
CA VAL A 48 -15.38 -3.61 -6.91
C VAL A 48 -14.82 -4.78 -7.74
N ILE A 49 -15.35 -5.99 -7.54
CA ILE A 49 -14.96 -7.19 -8.30
C ILE A 49 -15.27 -7.02 -9.79
N ALA A 50 -16.47 -6.53 -10.13
CA ALA A 50 -16.87 -6.30 -11.50
C ALA A 50 -15.94 -5.30 -12.21
N ARG A 51 -15.58 -4.19 -11.54
CA ARG A 51 -14.63 -3.20 -12.05
C ARG A 51 -13.24 -3.80 -12.30
N SER A 52 -12.72 -4.60 -11.36
CA SER A 52 -11.44 -5.30 -11.52
C SER A 52 -11.47 -6.28 -12.70
N HIS A 53 -12.58 -7.01 -12.88
CA HIS A 53 -12.75 -7.90 -14.02
C HIS A 53 -12.80 -7.13 -15.36
N SER A 54 -13.53 -6.02 -15.42
CA SER A 54 -13.55 -5.16 -16.61
C SER A 54 -12.16 -4.62 -16.97
N ALA A 55 -11.37 -4.18 -15.97
CA ALA A 55 -9.99 -3.76 -16.18
C ALA A 55 -9.12 -4.92 -16.71
N PHE A 56 -9.26 -6.13 -16.14
CA PHE A 56 -8.55 -7.32 -16.61
C PHE A 56 -8.86 -7.66 -18.08
N LEU A 57 -10.12 -7.57 -18.50
CA LEU A 57 -10.51 -7.85 -19.90
C LEU A 57 -9.79 -6.95 -20.91
N GLN A 58 -9.46 -5.72 -20.51
CA GLN A 58 -8.62 -4.81 -21.29
C GLN A 58 -7.13 -5.14 -21.12
N TRP A 59 -6.68 -5.30 -19.87
CA TRP A 59 -5.28 -5.51 -19.51
C TRP A 59 -4.68 -6.79 -20.13
N ARG A 60 -5.48 -7.86 -20.27
CA ARG A 60 -5.04 -9.12 -20.88
C ARG A 60 -4.62 -8.97 -22.35
N ASN A 61 -5.10 -7.93 -23.03
CA ASN A 61 -4.74 -7.61 -24.42
C ASN A 61 -3.51 -6.69 -24.52
N VAL A 62 -3.05 -6.09 -23.42
CA VAL A 62 -1.84 -5.26 -23.39
C VAL A 62 -0.62 -6.18 -23.51
N PRO A 63 0.37 -5.93 -24.40
CA PRO A 63 1.55 -6.78 -24.56
C PRO A 63 2.32 -6.95 -23.25
N ALA A 64 2.83 -8.16 -22.99
CA ALA A 64 3.53 -8.48 -21.74
C ALA A 64 4.67 -7.50 -21.40
N PRO A 65 5.53 -7.07 -22.34
CA PRO A 65 6.58 -6.09 -22.04
C PRO A 65 6.03 -4.72 -21.57
N MET A 66 4.90 -4.28 -22.13
CA MET A 66 4.26 -3.02 -21.71
C MET A 66 3.62 -3.14 -20.32
N ARG A 67 3.09 -4.33 -19.97
CA ARG A 67 2.62 -4.59 -18.61
C ARG A 67 3.79 -4.61 -17.62
N GLY A 68 4.93 -5.15 -18.03
CA GLY A 68 6.19 -5.11 -17.27
C GLY A 68 6.64 -3.68 -16.99
N GLU A 69 6.54 -2.77 -17.96
CA GLU A 69 6.89 -1.36 -17.75
C GLU A 69 6.09 -0.71 -16.60
N LEU A 70 4.80 -1.03 -16.46
CA LEU A 70 4.02 -0.56 -15.31
C LEU A 70 4.56 -1.11 -13.97
N VAL A 71 4.95 -2.38 -13.93
CA VAL A 71 5.55 -3.00 -12.74
C VAL A 71 6.91 -2.37 -12.42
N ARG A 72 7.71 -2.04 -13.44
CA ARG A 72 8.98 -1.33 -13.28
C ARG A 72 8.78 0.04 -12.61
N LEU A 73 7.84 0.84 -13.13
CA LEU A 73 7.49 2.15 -12.57
C LEU A 73 6.96 2.04 -11.14
N TRP A 74 6.18 0.99 -10.85
CA TRP A 74 5.73 0.70 -9.48
C TRP A 74 6.90 0.41 -8.53
N GLY A 75 7.86 -0.40 -8.96
CA GLY A 75 9.10 -0.66 -8.21
C GLY A 75 9.92 0.62 -7.94
N GLU A 76 9.94 1.57 -8.87
CA GLU A 76 10.60 2.88 -8.68
C GLU A 76 9.92 3.71 -7.59
N GLU A 77 8.58 3.78 -7.57
CA GLU A 77 7.85 4.47 -6.50
C GLU A 77 8.02 3.76 -5.15
N LEU A 78 8.00 2.43 -5.10
CA LEU A 78 8.31 1.68 -3.87
C LEU A 78 9.72 1.99 -3.35
N ARG A 79 10.72 2.06 -4.25
CA ARG A 79 12.11 2.40 -3.88
C ARG A 79 12.21 3.82 -3.33
N LYS A 80 11.51 4.77 -3.94
CA LYS A 80 11.44 6.17 -3.51
C LYS A 80 10.79 6.32 -2.14
N PHE A 81 9.70 5.60 -1.88
CA PHE A 81 8.95 5.66 -0.63
C PHE A 81 9.34 4.59 0.39
N LYS A 82 10.43 3.84 0.16
CA LYS A 82 10.86 2.75 1.03
C LYS A 82 10.98 3.14 2.50
N PRO A 83 11.60 4.29 2.88
CA PRO A 83 11.69 4.70 4.28
C PRO A 83 10.31 4.94 4.92
N ASP A 84 9.40 5.52 4.14
CA ASP A 84 8.06 5.90 4.56
C ASP A 84 7.17 4.66 4.76
N ILE A 85 7.13 3.78 3.76
CA ILE A 85 6.34 2.54 3.82
C ILE A 85 6.91 1.60 4.89
N GLY A 86 8.24 1.47 4.97
CA GLY A 86 8.88 0.64 5.99
C GLY A 86 8.58 1.10 7.41
N TYR A 87 8.52 2.41 7.63
CA TYR A 87 8.07 2.96 8.92
C TYR A 87 6.62 2.56 9.24
N VAL A 88 5.69 2.65 8.27
CA VAL A 88 4.30 2.22 8.45
C VAL A 88 4.22 0.73 8.82
N VAL A 89 4.92 -0.13 8.07
CA VAL A 89 4.99 -1.57 8.34
C VAL A 89 5.46 -1.84 9.78
N SER A 90 6.51 -1.14 10.24
CA SER A 90 7.04 -1.31 11.59
C SER A 90 6.05 -0.89 12.68
N ILE A 91 5.37 0.25 12.53
CA ILE A 91 4.44 0.72 13.56
C ILE A 91 3.11 -0.04 13.57
N GLU A 92 2.66 -0.59 12.45
CA GLU A 92 1.41 -1.36 12.37
C GLU A 92 1.61 -2.81 12.81
N VAL A 93 2.77 -3.40 12.55
CA VAL A 93 3.04 -4.83 12.81
C VAL A 93 3.92 -5.05 14.04
N GLY A 94 4.68 -4.03 14.49
CA GLY A 94 5.52 -4.08 15.69
C GLY A 94 6.92 -4.65 15.47
N LYS A 95 7.35 -4.81 14.22
CA LYS A 95 8.71 -5.22 13.87
C LYS A 95 9.69 -4.05 13.92
N ILE A 96 10.99 -4.34 14.07
CA ILE A 96 12.03 -3.31 14.02
C ILE A 96 12.04 -2.62 12.64
N LEU A 97 12.55 -1.39 12.57
CA LEU A 97 12.53 -0.60 11.34
C LEU A 97 13.24 -1.31 10.19
N GLU A 98 14.35 -1.97 10.48
CA GLU A 98 15.17 -2.68 9.50
C GLU A 98 14.39 -3.82 8.83
N GLU A 99 13.54 -4.54 9.57
CA GLU A 99 12.67 -5.57 8.99
C GLU A 99 11.53 -4.96 8.15
N GLY A 100 10.95 -3.84 8.59
CA GLY A 100 9.96 -3.10 7.80
C GLY A 100 10.55 -2.59 6.47
N LEU A 101 11.77 -2.06 6.50
CA LEU A 101 12.52 -1.70 5.29
C LEU A 101 12.86 -2.92 4.44
N GLY A 102 13.16 -4.07 5.07
CA GLY A 102 13.42 -5.34 4.40
C GLY A 102 12.21 -5.82 3.60
N GLU A 103 11.01 -5.79 4.18
CA GLU A 103 9.77 -6.20 3.50
C GLU A 103 9.46 -5.33 2.28
N VAL A 104 9.69 -4.02 2.36
CA VAL A 104 9.55 -3.14 1.19
C VAL A 104 10.63 -3.43 0.14
N GLN A 105 11.83 -3.88 0.55
CA GLN A 105 12.85 -4.33 -0.40
C GLN A 105 12.40 -5.60 -1.13
N GLU A 106 11.82 -6.57 -0.44
CA GLU A 106 11.28 -7.78 -1.07
C GLU A 106 10.22 -7.43 -2.13
N ALA A 107 9.37 -6.44 -1.87
CA ALA A 107 8.40 -5.92 -2.83
C ALA A 107 9.06 -5.25 -4.06
N ILE A 108 10.21 -4.59 -3.89
CA ILE A 108 10.99 -4.04 -5.00
C ILE A 108 11.64 -5.18 -5.80
N ASP A 109 12.23 -6.15 -5.12
CA ASP A 109 12.95 -7.26 -5.75
C ASP A 109 12.00 -8.14 -6.59
N ILE A 110 10.77 -8.38 -6.12
CA ILE A 110 9.77 -9.10 -6.92
C ILE A 110 9.30 -8.31 -8.14
N CYS A 111 9.27 -6.97 -8.06
CA CYS A 111 8.98 -6.13 -9.22
C CYS A 111 10.08 -6.28 -10.28
N GLU A 112 11.35 -6.32 -9.87
CA GLU A 112 12.49 -6.53 -10.78
C GLU A 112 12.45 -7.93 -11.39
N PHE A 113 12.20 -8.96 -10.58
CA PHE A 113 12.06 -10.34 -11.05
C PHE A 113 10.91 -10.52 -12.06
N ALA A 114 9.80 -9.81 -11.88
CA ALA A 114 8.65 -9.89 -12.78
C ALA A 114 8.92 -9.36 -14.21
N LEU A 115 10.02 -8.64 -14.42
CA LEU A 115 10.41 -8.12 -15.74
C LEU A 115 11.12 -9.16 -16.62
N GLY A 116 11.64 -10.25 -16.01
CA GLY A 116 12.42 -11.29 -16.68
C GLY A 116 13.92 -11.11 -16.49
#